data_AF-A0AAY4DL51-F1
#
_entry.id   AF-A0AAY4DL51-F1
#
_cell.length_a   1.000
_cell.length_b   1.000
_cell.length_c   1.000
_cell.angle_alpha   90.00
_cell.angle_beta   90.00
_cell.angle_gamma   90.00
#
_symmetry.space_group_name_H-M   'P 1'
#
loop_
_entity.id
_entity.type
_entity.pdbx_description
1 polymer ?
#
loop_
_entity_poly.entity_id
_entity_poly.type
_entity_poly.pdbx_seq_one_letter_code
_entity_poly.pdbx_strand_id
1 'polypeptide(L)'
;MLQHDCTRPHIARICTQFLEAENIPVLAWPADSPDMSPIEHVWEALDQRIRQCVLVPANIQQLHTDIEDDGPTFHKPQSTT
;
A
#
# COMPACT_ATOMS: atom_id res chain seq x y z
N MET A 1 -5.64 -3.80 13.07
CA MET A 1 -4.60 -4.82 12.86
C MET A 1 -3.77 -4.38 11.67
N LEU A 2 -2.45 -4.28 11.83
CA LEU A 2 -1.51 -3.84 10.82
C LEU A 2 -1.05 -5.03 9.98
N GLN A 3 -1.07 -4.90 8.65
CA GLN A 3 -0.40 -5.81 7.74
C GLN A 3 0.80 -5.07 7.16
N HIS A 4 1.98 -5.70 7.22
CA HIS A 4 3.19 -5.24 6.55
C HIS A 4 3.89 -6.45 5.94
N ASP A 5 4.73 -6.21 4.93
CA ASP A 5 5.60 -7.21 4.37
C ASP A 5 6.59 -7.70 5.44
N CYS A 6 6.83 -9.00 5.53
CA CYS A 6 7.76 -9.58 6.50
C CYS A 6 9.24 -9.37 6.10
N THR A 7 9.57 -8.25 5.45
CA THR A 7 10.95 -7.95 5.05
C THR A 7 11.81 -7.60 6.27
N ARG A 8 13.12 -7.84 6.14
CA ARG A 8 14.10 -7.76 7.25
C ARG A 8 14.03 -6.45 8.06
N PRO A 9 13.82 -5.27 7.45
CA PRO A 9 13.68 -4.03 8.20
C PRO A 9 12.44 -4.00 9.09
N HIS A 10 11.31 -4.53 8.63
CA HIS A 10 10.03 -4.47 9.36
C HIS A 10 9.93 -5.51 10.49
N ILE A 11 10.68 -6.60 10.41
CA ILE A 11 10.85 -7.58 11.50
C ILE A 11 12.04 -7.27 12.41
N ALA A 12 12.74 -6.15 12.18
CA ALA A 12 13.84 -5.75 13.05
C ALA A 12 13.31 -5.49 14.47
N ARG A 13 14.12 -5.84 15.48
CA ARG A 13 13.74 -5.74 16.90
C ARG A 13 13.21 -4.36 17.31
N ILE A 14 13.77 -3.30 16.73
CA ILE A 14 13.33 -1.93 17.02
C ILE A 14 11.90 -1.67 16.54
N CYS A 15 11.53 -2.21 15.37
CA CYS A 15 10.20 -2.09 14.80
C CYS A 15 9.19 -2.93 15.59
N THR A 16 9.53 -4.17 15.93
CA THR A 16 8.63 -5.04 16.71
C THR A 16 8.39 -4.49 18.11
N GLN A 17 9.42 -3.98 18.78
CA GLN A 17 9.28 -3.34 20.09
C GLN A 17 8.40 -2.09 20.06
N PHE A 18 8.50 -1.28 19.00
CA PHE A 18 7.62 -0.13 18.82
C PHE A 18 6.15 -0.56 18.65
N LEU A 19 5.89 -1.56 17.81
CA LEU A 19 4.53 -2.07 17.58
C LEU A 19 3.92 -2.66 18.86
N GLU A 20 4.72 -3.36 19.66
CA GLU A 20 4.32 -3.85 20.98
C GLU A 20 4.03 -2.70 21.96
N ALA A 21 4.90 -1.69 22.04
CA ALA A 21 4.71 -0.54 22.93
C ALA A 21 3.45 0.27 22.59
N GLU A 22 3.16 0.45 21.30
CA GLU A 22 1.98 1.14 20.80
C GLU A 22 0.72 0.25 20.79
N ASN A 23 0.82 -1.01 21.24
CA ASN A 23 -0.27 -1.99 21.23
C ASN A 23 -0.92 -2.15 19.83
N ILE A 24 -0.10 -2.12 18.77
CA ILE A 24 -0.55 -2.27 17.39
C ILE A 24 -0.54 -3.77 17.05
N PRO A 25 -1.70 -4.45 16.96
CA PRO A 25 -1.72 -5.87 16.62
C PRO A 25 -1.29 -6.05 15.16
N VAL A 26 -0.30 -6.91 14.93
CA VAL A 26 0.20 -7.27 13.59
C VAL A 26 -0.52 -8.53 13.10
N LEU A 27 -0.98 -8.52 11.85
CA LEU A 27 -1.56 -9.68 11.20
C LEU A 27 -0.44 -10.69 10.89
N ALA A 28 -0.54 -11.90 11.43
CA ALA A 28 0.33 -12.99 11.05
C ALA A 28 0.05 -13.39 9.59
N TRP A 29 1.01 -13.17 8.70
CA TRP A 29 0.92 -13.47 7.28
C TRP A 29 2.17 -14.20 6.79
N PRO A 30 2.09 -15.12 5.81
CA PRO A 30 3.26 -15.76 5.24
C PRO A 30 4.23 -14.73 4.62
N ALA A 31 5.53 -14.94 4.82
CA ALA A 31 6.57 -14.18 4.15
C ALA A 31 6.49 -14.40 2.62
N ASP A 32 6.91 -13.41 1.84
CA ASP A 32 7.02 -13.48 0.38
C ASP A 32 5.71 -13.75 -0.37
N SER A 33 4.59 -13.23 0.13
CA SER A 33 3.29 -13.25 -0.58
C SER A 33 2.88 -11.83 -1.04
N PRO A 34 3.57 -11.25 -2.05
CA PRO A 34 3.24 -9.93 -2.57
C PRO A 34 1.82 -9.88 -3.16
N ASP A 35 1.39 -10.97 -3.80
CA ASP A 35 0.05 -11.17 -4.34
C ASP A 35 -1.08 -11.00 -3.30
N MET A 36 -0.77 -11.18 -2.03
CA MET A 36 -1.74 -11.07 -0.95
C MET A 36 -1.57 -9.80 -0.09
N SER A 37 -0.72 -8.86 -0.52
CA SER A 37 -0.60 -7.56 0.13
C SER A 37 -1.58 -6.55 -0.47
N PRO A 38 -2.51 -5.97 0.31
CA PRO A 38 -3.43 -4.94 -0.18
C PRO A 38 -2.72 -3.74 -0.81
N ILE A 39 -1.47 -3.45 -0.43
CA ILE A 39 -0.71 -2.34 -0.99
C ILE A 39 -0.28 -2.62 -2.45
N GLU A 40 -0.05 -3.87 -2.84
CA GLU A 40 0.30 -4.22 -4.22
C GLU A 40 -0.89 -3.95 -5.16
N HIS A 41 -2.11 -4.25 -4.72
CA HIS A 41 -3.32 -3.89 -5.46
C HIS A 41 -3.49 -2.38 -5.61
N VAL A 42 -3.11 -1.60 -4.58
CA VAL A 42 -3.12 -0.13 -4.66
C VAL A 42 -2.08 0.36 -5.66
N TRP A 43 -0.88 -0.21 -5.66
CA TRP A 43 0.16 0.12 -6.62
C TRP A 43 -0.23 -0.23 -8.05
N GLU A 44 -0.87 -1.37 -8.27
CA GLU A 44 -1.36 -1.77 -9.60
C GLU A 44 -2.45 -0.81 -10.12
N ALA A 45 -3.43 -0.46 -9.27
CA ALA A 45 -4.46 0.51 -9.63
C ALA A 45 -3.86 1.90 -9.93
N LEU A 46 -2.86 2.31 -9.16
CA LEU A 46 -2.14 3.56 -9.39
C LEU A 46 -1.35 3.53 -10.71
N ASP A 47 -0.59 2.46 -10.97
CA ASP A 47 0.18 2.29 -12.20
C ASP A 47 -0.74 2.27 -13.43
N GLN A 48 -1.86 1.56 -13.35
CA GLN A 48 -2.86 1.55 -14.42
C GLN A 48 -3.40 2.96 -14.69
N ARG A 49 -3.68 3.75 -13.66
CA ARG A 49 -4.17 5.12 -13.81
C ARG A 49 -3.11 6.03 -14.42
N ILE A 50 -1.87 5.97 -13.93
CA ILE A 50 -0.74 6.74 -14.49
C ILE A 50 -0.55 6.40 -15.98
N ARG A 51 -0.67 5.13 -16.37
CA ARG A 51 -0.60 4.72 -17.79
C ARG A 51 -1.76 5.26 -18.63
N GLN A 52 -2.93 5.49 -18.03
CA GLN A 52 -4.12 6.05 -18.68
C GLN A 52 -4.12 7.58 -18.69
N CYS A 53 -3.33 8.23 -17.83
CA CYS A 53 -3.18 9.68 -17.84
C CYS A 53 -2.65 10.16 -19.20
N VAL A 54 -3.41 11.05 -19.83
CA VAL A 54 -3.10 11.62 -21.15
C VAL A 54 -1.83 12.49 -21.11
N LEU A 55 -1.50 13.03 -19.93
CA LEU A 55 -0.30 13.82 -19.69
C LEU A 55 0.64 13.05 -18.77
N VAL A 56 1.83 12.73 -19.27
CA VAL A 56 2.91 12.21 -18.43
C VAL A 56 3.43 13.36 -17.58
N PRO A 57 3.45 13.24 -16.23
CA PRO A 57 3.91 14.31 -15.37
C PRO A 57 5.37 14.66 -15.70
N ALA A 58 5.62 15.94 -15.95
CA ALA A 58 6.93 16.42 -16.41
C ALA A 58 7.99 16.47 -15.29
N ASN A 59 7.56 16.45 -14.02
CA ASN A 59 8.43 16.50 -12.87
C ASN A 59 7.76 15.86 -11.64
N ILE A 60 8.55 15.65 -10.58
CA ILE A 60 8.11 14.99 -9.34
C ILE A 60 6.99 15.78 -8.64
N GLN A 61 6.98 17.11 -8.73
CA GLN A 61 5.95 17.92 -8.08
C GLN A 61 4.58 17.70 -8.75
N GLN A 62 4.56 17.68 -10.09
CA GLN A 62 3.34 17.39 -10.84
C GLN A 62 2.84 15.97 -10.55
N LEU A 63 3.74 14.98 -10.53
CA LEU A 63 3.38 13.62 -10.16
C LEU A 63 2.76 13.55 -8.76
N HIS A 64 3.30 14.29 -7.79
CA HIS A 64 2.74 14.33 -6.43
C HIS A 64 1.33 14.91 -6.41
N THR A 65 1.12 16.05 -7.07
CA THR A 65 -0.21 16.67 -7.17
C THR A 65 -1.21 15.76 -7.86
N ASP A 66 -0.82 15.09 -8.94
CA ASP A 66 -1.71 14.18 -9.67
C ASP A 66 -2.10 12.96 -8.82
N ILE A 67 -1.18 12.44 -8.00
CA ILE A 67 -1.46 11.32 -7.07
C ILE A 67 -2.36 11.77 -5.91
N GLU A 68 -2.18 12.99 -5.39
CA GLU A 68 -2.96 13.53 -4.26
C GLU A 68 -4.38 13.92 -4.65
N ASP A 69 -4.55 14.58 -5.80
CA ASP A 69 -5.86 15.03 -6.30
C ASP A 69 -6.74 13.85 -6.73
N ASP A 70 -6.09 12.80 -7.26
CA ASP A 70 -6.76 11.71 -7.99
C ASP A 70 -6.49 10.32 -7.38
N GLY A 71 -6.22 10.30 -6.06
CA GLY A 71 -5.92 9.10 -5.29
C GLY A 71 -6.94 7.96 -5.52
N PRO A 72 -6.51 6.68 -5.44
CA PRO A 72 -7.34 5.56 -5.85
C PRO A 72 -8.65 5.51 -5.06
N THR A 73 -9.77 5.73 -5.75
CA THR A 73 -11.12 5.56 -5.21
C THR A 73 -11.36 4.08 -4.97
N PHE A 74 -11.19 3.65 -3.73
CA PHE A 74 -11.45 2.27 -3.33
C PHE A 74 -12.96 1.98 -3.43
N HIS A 75 -13.42 1.51 -4.59
CA HIS A 75 -14.77 0.95 -4.70
C HIS A 75 -14.79 -0.35 -3.90
N LYS A 76 -15.49 -0.32 -2.76
CA LYS A 76 -15.71 -1.50 -1.91
C LYS A 76 -16.28 -2.63 -2.77
N PRO A 77 -15.67 -3.83 -2.79
CA PRO A 77 -16.25 -4.95 -3.52
C PRO A 77 -17.64 -5.22 -2.96
N GLN A 78 -18.64 -5.25 -3.85
CA GLN A 78 -20.00 -5.63 -3.47
C GLN A 78 -19.94 -7.08 -2.98
N SER A 79 -20.18 -7.28 -1.69
CA SER A 79 -20.38 -8.60 -1.13
C SER A 79 -21.65 -9.18 -1.76
N THR A 80 -21.50 -10.02 -2.78
CA THR A 80 -22.58 -10.87 -3.27
C THR A 80 -22.80 -11.98 -2.25
N THR A 81 -23.92 -11.86 -1.52
CA THR A 81 -24.57 -12.97 -0.81
C THR A 81 -25.38 -13.79 -1.81
#